data_AF-A0A2B7YBZ0-F1
#
_entry.id   AF-A0A2B7YBZ0-F1
#
_cell.length_a   1.000
_cell.length_b   1.000
_cell.length_c   1.000
_cell.angle_alpha   90.00
_cell.angle_beta   90.00
_cell.angle_gamma   90.00
#
_symmetry.space_group_name_H-M   'P 1'
#
loop_
_entity.id
_entity.type
_entity.pdbx_description
1 polymer ?
#
loop_
_entity_poly.entity_id
_entity_poly.type
_entity_poly.pdbx_seq_one_letter_code
_entity_poly.pdbx_strand_id
1 'polypeptide(L)'
;MRHFRHDKRGWVIYRTAYGDDEAWERFKQNVIERSRRRLAKPGVPPELADALEWTFVSDRATLEGASVDQPRHRFRDWAIRARKTEQPRAPADVDRDWNGERSPRYSFFIQVDEEGLHTAAYADLSDPFDSGWVNLVRADEDIDSSRNSAGLIDETEHGEEDEDEGWMMIAAYMIGPDFYDAIDQWPDTWYAFYTPPPGLVVY
;
A
#
# COMPACT_ATOMS: atom_id res chain seq x y z
N MET A 1 12.33 13.48 -13.73
CA MET A 1 12.89 13.46 -12.36
C MET A 1 12.03 14.35 -11.46
N ARG A 2 10.88 13.86 -10.93
CA ARG A 2 9.86 14.73 -10.30
C ARG A 2 9.55 14.46 -8.80
N HIS A 3 10.28 13.59 -8.10
CA HIS A 3 10.01 13.29 -6.68
C HIS A 3 11.25 13.32 -5.76
N PHE A 4 12.26 14.17 -6.04
CA PHE A 4 13.56 14.19 -5.32
C PHE A 4 13.54 14.75 -3.89
N ARG A 5 12.37 15.03 -3.29
CA ARG A 5 12.31 15.61 -1.94
C ARG A 5 11.79 14.67 -0.86
N HIS A 6 11.52 13.41 -1.19
CA HIS A 6 11.17 12.43 -0.17
C HIS A 6 12.39 11.73 0.41
N ASP A 7 12.55 11.84 1.73
CA ASP A 7 13.61 11.24 2.53
C ASP A 7 13.40 9.73 2.72
N LYS A 8 12.16 9.33 2.99
CA LYS A 8 11.75 7.93 3.06
C LYS A 8 10.67 7.61 2.04
N ARG A 9 10.76 6.41 1.46
CA ARG A 9 9.82 5.83 0.50
C ARG A 9 9.52 4.40 0.89
N GLY A 10 8.51 3.80 0.25
CA GLY A 10 8.13 2.41 0.45
C GLY A 10 6.91 2.26 1.37
N TRP A 11 6.33 1.07 1.31
CA TRP A 11 5.08 0.68 1.95
C TRP A 11 5.24 0.47 3.45
N VAL A 12 4.15 0.74 4.15
CA VAL A 12 3.91 0.19 5.48
C VAL A 12 3.07 -1.08 5.33
N ILE A 13 3.55 -2.17 5.91
CA ILE A 13 3.00 -3.52 5.72
C ILE A 13 2.54 -4.04 7.08
N TYR A 14 1.23 -4.19 7.26
CA TYR A 14 0.60 -4.69 8.47
C TYR A 14 0.38 -6.20 8.39
N ARG A 15 0.86 -6.89 9.41
CA ARG A 15 0.53 -8.30 9.66
C ARG A 15 -0.78 -8.38 10.44
N THR A 16 -1.79 -9.02 9.88
CA THR A 16 -3.05 -9.32 10.59
C THR A 16 -3.24 -10.82 10.85
N ALA A 17 -2.45 -11.68 10.20
CA ALA A 17 -2.44 -13.11 10.46
C ALA A 17 -1.19 -13.57 11.22
N TYR A 18 -1.41 -14.31 12.30
CA TYR A 18 -0.36 -14.69 13.24
C TYR A 18 -0.17 -16.20 13.43
N GLY A 19 -0.86 -17.01 12.63
CA GLY A 19 -0.82 -18.48 12.71
C GLY A 19 0.51 -19.11 12.28
N ASP A 20 1.30 -18.42 11.45
CA ASP A 20 2.60 -18.90 10.98
C ASP A 20 3.65 -17.77 11.03
N ASP A 21 4.52 -17.83 12.04
CA ASP A 21 5.62 -16.88 12.20
C ASP A 21 6.77 -17.14 11.20
N GLU A 22 6.96 -18.38 10.75
CA GLU A 22 8.01 -18.73 9.79
C GLU A 22 7.63 -18.22 8.39
N ALA A 23 6.38 -18.40 7.98
CA ALA A 23 5.84 -17.80 6.75
C ALA A 23 5.97 -16.28 6.76
N TRP A 24 5.74 -15.63 7.90
CA TRP A 24 5.94 -14.17 8.03
C TRP A 24 7.38 -13.76 7.82
N GLU A 25 8.34 -14.46 8.41
CA GLU A 25 9.75 -14.19 8.15
C GLU A 25 10.12 -14.41 6.68
N ARG A 26 9.65 -15.50 6.06
CA ARG A 26 9.84 -15.78 4.63
C ARG A 26 9.26 -14.67 3.75
N PHE A 27 8.03 -14.24 4.01
CA PHE A 27 7.39 -13.15 3.29
C PHE A 27 8.23 -11.86 3.33
N LYS A 28 8.73 -11.45 4.51
CA LYS A 28 9.60 -10.29 4.64
C LYS A 28 10.87 -10.43 3.80
N GLN A 29 11.51 -11.60 3.82
CA GLN A 29 12.68 -11.87 2.99
C GLN A 29 12.36 -11.78 1.49
N ASN A 30 11.23 -12.34 1.05
CA ASN A 30 10.79 -12.30 -0.34
C ASN A 30 10.59 -10.84 -0.81
N VAL A 31 9.93 -10.00 -0.01
CA VAL A 31 9.73 -8.57 -0.33
C VAL A 31 11.06 -7.85 -0.46
N ILE A 32 11.98 -8.04 0.50
CA ILE A 32 13.29 -7.39 0.50
C ILE A 32 14.14 -7.86 -0.69
N GLU A 33 14.20 -9.17 -0.94
CA GLU A 33 14.99 -9.77 -2.03
C GLU A 33 14.48 -9.33 -3.41
N ARG A 34 13.16 -9.37 -3.64
CA ARG A 34 12.56 -8.85 -4.88
C ARG A 34 12.89 -7.38 -5.10
N SER A 35 12.80 -6.57 -4.04
CA SER A 35 13.13 -5.15 -4.10
C SER A 35 14.59 -4.92 -4.46
N ARG A 36 15.53 -5.64 -3.82
CA ARG A 36 16.96 -5.60 -4.15
C ARG A 36 17.23 -5.98 -5.60
N ARG A 37 16.61 -7.06 -6.10
CA ARG A 37 16.75 -7.48 -7.51
C ARG A 37 16.25 -6.41 -8.49
N ARG A 38 15.15 -5.73 -8.16
CA ARG A 38 14.64 -4.62 -8.99
C ARG A 38 15.57 -3.41 -8.95
N LEU A 39 16.06 -3.03 -7.78
CA LEU A 39 16.98 -1.90 -7.61
C LEU A 39 18.36 -2.15 -8.26
N ALA A 40 18.79 -3.41 -8.37
CA ALA A 40 20.04 -3.77 -9.04
C ALA A 40 19.96 -3.71 -10.58
N LYS A 41 18.78 -3.46 -11.17
CA LYS A 41 18.63 -3.36 -12.62
C LYS A 41 19.30 -2.08 -13.16
N PRO A 42 19.92 -2.13 -14.36
CA PRO A 42 20.48 -0.93 -14.99
C PRO A 42 19.44 0.17 -15.16
N GLY A 43 19.80 1.41 -14.83
CA GLY A 43 18.93 2.59 -14.98
C GLY A 43 18.15 3.00 -13.73
N VAL A 44 18.25 2.23 -12.63
CA VAL A 44 17.70 2.65 -11.34
C VAL A 44 18.69 3.59 -10.62
N PRO A 45 18.25 4.79 -10.18
CA PRO A 45 19.10 5.70 -9.41
C PRO A 45 19.50 5.08 -8.05
N PRO A 46 20.79 5.10 -7.66
CA PRO A 46 21.23 4.61 -6.35
C PRO A 46 20.51 5.28 -5.18
N GLU A 47 20.16 6.56 -5.32
CA GLU A 47 19.45 7.32 -4.29
C GLU A 47 18.05 6.77 -4.01
N LEU A 48 17.43 6.09 -4.99
CA LEU A 48 16.16 5.40 -4.79
C LEU A 48 16.32 4.19 -3.87
N ALA A 49 17.45 3.48 -3.99
CA ALA A 49 17.76 2.34 -3.13
C ALA A 49 17.98 2.77 -1.68
N ASP A 50 18.63 3.92 -1.46
CA ASP A 50 18.88 4.46 -0.12
C ASP A 50 17.61 4.98 0.57
N ALA A 51 16.63 5.47 -0.20
CA ALA A 51 15.38 6.01 0.33
C ALA A 51 14.28 4.94 0.53
N LEU A 52 14.41 3.75 -0.08
CA LEU A 52 13.39 2.71 -0.05
C LEU A 52 13.41 1.92 1.27
N GLU A 53 12.35 2.05 2.07
CA GLU A 53 12.20 1.41 3.36
C GLU A 53 10.82 0.73 3.48
N TRP A 54 10.83 -0.60 3.59
CA TRP A 54 9.64 -1.38 3.92
C TRP A 54 9.44 -1.44 5.43
N THR A 55 8.35 -0.83 5.91
CA THR A 55 8.03 -0.81 7.35
C THR A 55 7.09 -1.95 7.67
N PHE A 56 7.58 -2.99 8.36
CA PHE A 56 6.77 -4.12 8.79
C PHE A 56 6.17 -3.85 10.18
N VAL A 57 4.85 -3.81 10.28
CA VAL A 57 4.11 -3.60 11.53
C VAL A 57 3.52 -4.94 11.98
N SER A 58 3.96 -5.39 13.15
CA SER A 58 3.50 -6.63 13.79
C SER A 58 3.18 -6.34 15.25
N ASP A 59 1.93 -6.52 15.62
CA ASP A 59 1.37 -6.26 16.95
C ASP A 59 0.19 -7.20 17.18
N ARG A 60 0.51 -8.46 17.56
CA ARG A 60 -0.48 -9.55 17.71
C ARG A 60 -1.65 -9.15 18.60
N ALA A 61 -1.39 -8.42 19.68
CA ALA A 61 -2.41 -8.05 20.66
C ALA A 61 -3.53 -7.17 20.08
N THR A 62 -3.26 -6.43 19.00
CA THR A 62 -4.21 -5.49 18.41
C THR A 62 -4.53 -5.76 16.96
N LEU A 63 -3.79 -6.63 16.27
CA LEU A 63 -3.94 -6.86 14.83
C LEU A 63 -4.33 -8.30 14.48
N GLU A 64 -4.32 -9.24 15.44
CA GLU A 64 -4.69 -10.63 15.16
C GLU A 64 -6.17 -10.74 14.74
N GLY A 65 -6.38 -11.21 13.50
CA GLY A 65 -7.71 -11.33 12.92
C GLY A 65 -8.38 -9.98 12.61
N ALA A 66 -7.62 -8.89 12.60
CA ALA A 66 -8.15 -7.55 12.33
C ALA A 66 -8.68 -7.45 10.88
N SER A 67 -9.87 -6.87 10.73
CA SER A 67 -10.39 -6.44 9.42
C SER A 67 -9.61 -5.21 8.92
N VAL A 68 -9.80 -4.85 7.64
CA VAL A 68 -9.13 -3.71 6.99
C VAL A 68 -9.26 -2.39 7.74
N ASP A 69 -10.39 -2.16 8.43
CA ASP A 69 -10.68 -0.90 9.10
C ASP A 69 -9.77 -0.60 10.29
N GLN A 70 -9.34 -1.62 11.03
CA GLN A 70 -8.53 -1.43 12.24
C GLN A 70 -7.08 -1.01 11.92
N PRO A 71 -6.34 -1.69 11.04
CA PRO A 71 -5.05 -1.20 10.53
C PRO A 71 -5.20 0.15 9.83
N ARG A 72 -6.31 0.40 9.12
CA ARG A 72 -6.58 1.67 8.44
C ARG A 72 -6.63 2.84 9.42
N HIS A 73 -7.37 2.71 10.53
CA HIS A 73 -7.40 3.74 11.58
C HIS A 73 -6.00 3.97 12.18
N ARG A 74 -5.29 2.89 12.51
CA ARG A 74 -3.93 2.97 13.08
C ARG A 74 -2.93 3.60 12.12
N PHE A 75 -3.05 3.32 10.84
CA PHE A 75 -2.19 3.88 9.81
C PHE A 75 -2.42 5.38 9.64
N ARG A 76 -3.68 5.85 9.64
CA ARG A 76 -4.00 7.29 9.60
C ARG A 76 -3.31 8.06 10.74
N ASP A 77 -3.43 7.54 11.96
CA ASP A 77 -2.78 8.11 13.15
C ASP A 77 -1.25 8.14 13.06
N TRP A 78 -0.67 7.06 12.53
CA TRP A 78 0.77 6.97 12.30
C TRP A 78 1.23 7.97 11.23
N ALA A 79 0.53 8.06 10.10
CA ALA A 79 0.89 8.88 8.95
C ALA A 79 1.01 10.38 9.31
N ILE A 80 0.09 10.88 10.13
CA ILE A 80 0.11 12.28 10.63
C ILE A 80 1.42 12.62 11.35
N ARG A 81 1.94 11.68 12.15
CA ARG A 81 3.16 11.86 12.95
C ARG A 81 4.40 11.56 12.10
N ALA A 82 4.37 10.43 11.40
CA ALA A 82 5.48 9.92 10.60
C ALA A 82 5.91 10.91 9.53
N ARG A 83 4.97 11.55 8.83
CA ARG A 83 5.29 12.56 7.80
C ARG A 83 6.19 13.68 8.33
N LYS A 84 5.89 14.20 9.53
CA LYS A 84 6.68 15.29 10.15
C LYS A 84 8.10 14.86 10.51
N THR A 85 8.29 13.59 10.86
CA THR A 85 9.59 13.06 11.29
C THR A 85 10.40 12.43 10.15
N GLU A 86 9.73 11.84 9.17
CA GLU A 86 10.33 11.08 8.07
C GLU A 86 10.60 11.94 6.84
N GLN A 87 10.09 13.17 6.77
CA GLN A 87 10.25 14.08 5.61
C GLN A 87 10.74 15.47 6.03
N PRO A 88 11.86 15.59 6.77
CA PRO A 88 12.35 16.88 7.26
C PRO A 88 12.70 17.87 6.13
N ARG A 89 12.96 17.38 4.91
CA ARG A 89 13.25 18.23 3.73
C ARG A 89 12.02 18.62 2.92
N ALA A 90 10.85 18.05 3.22
CA ALA A 90 9.60 18.45 2.58
C ALA A 90 9.15 19.82 3.15
N PRO A 91 8.63 20.74 2.32
CA PRO A 91 8.11 22.01 2.83
C PRO A 91 6.98 21.74 3.83
N ALA A 92 7.03 22.41 4.99
CA ALA A 92 6.09 22.18 6.10
C ALA A 92 4.62 22.53 5.77
N ASP A 93 4.44 23.31 4.72
CA ASP A 93 3.22 23.92 4.18
C ASP A 93 2.63 23.18 2.97
N VAL A 94 3.28 22.10 2.54
CA VAL A 94 2.85 21.27 1.40
C VAL A 94 2.30 19.97 1.95
N ASP A 95 1.02 19.99 2.36
CA ASP A 95 0.27 18.80 2.79
C ASP A 95 0.07 17.77 1.67
N ARG A 96 0.25 18.23 0.44
CA ARG A 96 -0.05 17.59 -0.83
C ARG A 96 1.03 17.97 -1.82
N ASP A 97 1.60 17.01 -2.53
CA ASP A 97 2.63 17.24 -3.56
C ASP A 97 2.11 18.14 -4.68
N TRP A 98 2.94 18.45 -5.69
CA TRP A 98 2.54 19.37 -6.79
C TRP A 98 1.24 18.94 -7.52
N ASN A 99 0.87 17.66 -7.43
CA ASN A 99 -0.35 17.05 -7.96
C ASN A 99 -1.56 17.14 -7.02
N GLY A 100 -1.43 17.68 -5.80
CA GLY A 100 -2.52 17.69 -4.83
C GLY A 100 -2.65 16.41 -4.01
N GLU A 101 -1.67 15.48 -4.06
CA GLU A 101 -1.75 14.18 -3.40
C GLU A 101 -0.72 13.98 -2.29
N ARG A 102 -1.00 13.08 -1.36
CA ARG A 102 -0.02 12.63 -0.36
C ARG A 102 0.79 11.48 -0.95
N SER A 103 2.12 11.51 -0.76
CA SER A 103 3.02 10.40 -1.12
C SER A 103 2.46 9.03 -0.72
N PRO A 104 2.62 7.97 -1.53
CA PRO A 104 1.97 6.67 -1.32
C PRO A 104 2.23 6.07 0.06
N ARG A 105 3.43 6.29 0.62
CA ARG A 105 3.80 5.88 1.98
C ARG A 105 2.82 6.33 3.08
N TYR A 106 2.11 7.45 2.87
CA TYR A 106 1.17 8.03 3.85
C TYR A 106 -0.30 7.94 3.41
N SER A 107 -0.55 7.40 2.22
CA SER A 107 -1.89 7.29 1.61
C SER A 107 -2.36 5.84 1.56
N PHE A 108 -1.42 4.91 1.42
CA PHE A 108 -1.71 3.49 1.28
C PHE A 108 -0.85 2.65 2.24
N PHE A 109 -1.42 1.53 2.67
CA PHE A 109 -0.69 0.49 3.35
C PHE A 109 -1.04 -0.88 2.77
N ILE A 110 -0.19 -1.87 3.05
CA ILE A 110 -0.44 -3.25 2.67
C ILE A 110 -0.92 -4.00 3.90
N GLN A 111 -2.04 -4.69 3.80
CA GLN A 111 -2.45 -5.69 4.77
C GLN A 111 -2.10 -7.09 4.26
N VAL A 112 -1.57 -7.91 5.16
CA VAL A 112 -1.30 -9.32 4.92
C VAL A 112 -2.14 -10.16 5.88
N ASP A 113 -3.21 -10.75 5.35
CA ASP A 113 -4.07 -11.71 6.04
C ASP A 113 -3.51 -13.14 5.92
N GLU A 114 -4.28 -14.14 6.38
CA GLU A 114 -3.79 -15.52 6.48
C GLU A 114 -3.53 -16.15 5.12
N GLU A 115 -4.44 -15.93 4.17
CA GLU A 115 -4.35 -16.49 2.82
C GLU A 115 -3.26 -15.78 2.01
N GLY A 116 -3.21 -14.45 2.08
CA GLY A 116 -2.13 -13.66 1.47
C GLY A 116 -0.75 -14.02 2.04
N LEU A 117 -0.66 -14.25 3.36
CA LEU A 117 0.58 -14.67 3.99
C LEU A 117 1.06 -16.02 3.46
N HIS A 118 0.17 -17.02 3.44
CA HIS A 118 0.53 -18.36 3.00
C HIS A 118 0.98 -18.36 1.53
N THR A 119 0.22 -17.70 0.64
CA THR A 119 0.55 -17.69 -0.79
C THR A 119 1.82 -16.90 -1.08
N ALA A 120 2.02 -15.73 -0.47
CA ALA A 120 3.17 -14.87 -0.75
C ALA A 120 4.47 -15.36 -0.09
N ALA A 121 4.40 -16.09 1.02
CA ALA A 121 5.57 -16.66 1.69
C ALA A 121 6.20 -17.81 0.91
N TYR A 122 5.38 -18.64 0.26
CA TYR A 122 5.81 -19.85 -0.46
C TYR A 122 5.83 -19.70 -1.98
N ALA A 123 5.58 -18.50 -2.48
CA ALA A 123 5.67 -18.17 -3.89
C ALA A 123 7.06 -18.49 -4.49
N ASP A 124 7.08 -19.09 -5.68
CA ASP A 124 8.30 -19.29 -6.44
C ASP A 124 8.84 -17.96 -6.98
N LEU A 125 9.92 -17.45 -6.37
CA LEU A 125 10.56 -16.21 -6.79
C LEU A 125 11.18 -16.26 -8.21
N SER A 126 11.30 -17.44 -8.82
CA SER A 126 11.76 -17.61 -10.19
C SER A 126 10.63 -17.52 -11.22
N ASP A 127 9.39 -17.78 -10.81
CA ASP A 127 8.21 -17.59 -11.64
C ASP A 127 7.68 -16.16 -11.45
N PRO A 128 7.67 -15.31 -12.50
CA PRO A 128 7.13 -13.96 -12.39
C PRO A 128 5.63 -13.92 -12.09
N PHE A 129 4.90 -15.02 -12.31
CA PHE A 129 3.46 -15.12 -12.09
C PHE A 129 3.10 -15.77 -10.74
N ASP A 130 4.02 -16.51 -10.11
CA ASP A 130 3.83 -17.06 -8.77
C ASP A 130 4.31 -16.07 -7.72
N SER A 131 3.37 -15.32 -7.15
CA SER A 131 3.71 -14.34 -6.12
C SER A 131 2.76 -14.30 -4.93
N GLY A 132 1.67 -15.07 -4.95
CA GLY A 132 0.55 -14.85 -4.05
C GLY A 132 -0.04 -13.45 -4.19
N TRP A 133 -0.82 -13.02 -3.21
CA TRP A 133 -1.42 -11.70 -3.20
C TRP A 133 -1.40 -11.08 -1.80
N VAL A 134 -1.61 -9.78 -1.77
CA VAL A 134 -1.77 -8.99 -0.55
C VAL A 134 -2.85 -7.93 -0.78
N ASN A 135 -3.35 -7.34 0.28
CA ASN A 135 -4.40 -6.32 0.18
C ASN A 135 -3.73 -4.94 0.22
N LEU A 136 -3.85 -4.18 -0.88
CA LEU A 136 -3.48 -2.77 -0.91
C LEU A 136 -4.67 -1.94 -0.43
N VAL A 137 -4.48 -1.17 0.63
CA VAL A 137 -5.55 -0.42 1.29
C VAL A 137 -5.28 1.06 1.16
N ARG A 138 -6.28 1.81 0.66
CA ARG A 138 -6.29 3.27 0.70
C ARG A 138 -6.78 3.73 2.06
N ALA A 139 -6.03 4.64 2.68
CA ALA A 139 -6.30 5.13 4.02
C ALA A 139 -6.89 6.56 4.05
N ASP A 140 -7.25 7.14 2.91
CA ASP A 140 -7.77 8.50 2.86
C ASP A 140 -9.13 8.65 3.59
N GLU A 141 -9.40 9.86 4.06
CA GLU A 141 -10.57 10.25 4.85
C GLU A 141 -11.85 10.39 4.01
N ASP A 142 -11.70 10.63 2.69
CA ASP A 142 -12.86 10.91 1.82
C ASP A 142 -13.79 9.70 1.62
N ILE A 143 -13.29 8.45 1.78
CA ILE A 143 -14.13 7.23 1.79
C ILE A 143 -15.09 7.20 3.00
N ASP A 144 -14.70 7.79 4.14
CA ASP A 144 -15.54 7.84 5.34
C ASP A 144 -16.57 8.99 5.25
N SER A 145 -16.20 10.07 4.55
CA SER A 145 -17.10 11.21 4.31
C SER A 145 -18.23 10.86 3.35
N SER A 146 -17.97 10.07 2.30
CA SER A 146 -19.02 9.60 1.38
C SER A 146 -20.04 8.70 2.07
N ARG A 147 -19.61 7.86 3.03
CA ARG A 147 -20.49 7.07 3.90
C ARG A 147 -21.37 7.91 4.83
N ASN A 148 -20.88 9.08 5.28
CA ASN A 148 -21.63 9.96 6.18
C ASN A 148 -22.41 11.08 5.47
N SER A 149 -22.15 11.35 4.18
CA SER A 149 -22.86 12.35 3.39
C SER A 149 -23.97 11.79 2.50
N ALA A 150 -24.22 10.48 2.51
CA ALA A 150 -25.27 9.78 1.77
C ALA A 150 -26.72 10.09 2.26
N GLY A 151 -26.96 11.32 2.72
CA GLY A 151 -28.28 11.88 2.99
C GLY A 151 -28.79 12.84 1.90
N LEU A 152 -28.06 13.02 0.80
CA LEU A 152 -28.44 13.95 -0.28
C LEU A 152 -27.90 13.51 -1.64
N ILE A 153 -28.45 12.47 -2.27
CA ILE A 153 -28.41 12.38 -3.74
C ILE A 153 -29.72 11.80 -4.28
N ASP A 154 -30.22 12.52 -5.28
CA ASP A 154 -31.43 12.39 -6.08
C ASP A 154 -31.50 11.06 -6.85
N GLU A 155 -32.71 10.53 -6.97
CA GLU A 155 -33.03 9.27 -7.65
C GLU A 155 -32.85 9.44 -9.17
N THR A 156 -31.67 9.12 -9.70
CA THR A 156 -31.51 8.84 -11.13
C THR A 156 -30.67 7.58 -11.35
N GLU A 157 -31.28 6.62 -12.04
CA GLU A 157 -30.74 5.33 -12.47
C GLU A 157 -29.29 5.41 -12.99
N HIS A 158 -28.33 4.90 -12.23
CA HIS A 158 -27.13 4.24 -12.75
C HIS A 158 -26.93 2.94 -11.94
N GLY A 159 -26.75 1.84 -12.67
CA GLY A 159 -26.80 0.47 -12.12
C GLY A 159 -25.72 0.21 -11.09
N GLU A 160 -26.00 -0.73 -10.18
CA GLU A 160 -25.10 -1.28 -9.12
C GLU A 160 -23.70 -0.66 -9.16
N GLU A 161 -23.56 0.54 -8.60
CA GLU A 161 -22.25 1.13 -8.39
C GLU A 161 -21.59 0.28 -7.30
N ASP A 162 -20.68 -0.61 -7.70
CA ASP A 162 -19.82 -1.33 -6.77
C ASP A 162 -19.13 -0.28 -5.88
N GLU A 163 -19.65 -0.10 -4.66
CA GLU A 163 -19.13 0.88 -3.70
C GLU A 163 -17.61 0.66 -3.53
N ASP A 164 -16.80 1.71 -3.74
CA ASP A 164 -15.35 1.64 -3.55
C ASP A 164 -15.04 1.26 -2.09
N GLU A 165 -14.61 0.02 -1.87
CA GLU A 165 -14.33 -0.51 -0.53
C GLU A 165 -13.08 0.13 0.11
N GLY A 166 -12.31 0.89 -0.68
CA GLY A 166 -11.06 1.52 -0.27
C GLY A 166 -9.92 0.52 -0.11
N TRP A 167 -10.01 -0.66 -0.74
CA TRP A 167 -8.94 -1.65 -0.82
C TRP A 167 -9.08 -2.52 -2.06
N MET A 168 -7.96 -3.07 -2.53
CA MET A 168 -7.91 -4.01 -3.67
C MET A 168 -6.88 -5.11 -3.39
N MET A 169 -7.02 -6.26 -4.05
CA MET A 169 -5.99 -7.30 -4.01
C MET A 169 -4.93 -7.03 -5.08
N ILE A 170 -3.65 -7.01 -4.70
CA ILE A 170 -2.52 -6.89 -5.63
C ILE A 170 -1.67 -8.15 -5.56
N ALA A 171 -1.08 -8.56 -6.69
CA ALA A 171 -0.08 -9.62 -6.69
C ALA A 171 1.12 -9.22 -5.81
N ALA A 172 1.66 -10.13 -5.00
CA ALA A 172 2.71 -9.73 -4.04
C ALA A 172 4.03 -9.34 -4.71
N TYR A 173 4.23 -9.67 -6.00
CA TYR A 173 5.35 -9.11 -6.76
C TYR A 173 5.19 -7.59 -6.96
N MET A 174 3.98 -7.02 -6.90
CA MET A 174 3.74 -5.58 -7.04
C MET A 174 4.15 -4.78 -5.80
N ILE A 175 4.58 -5.40 -4.69
CA ILE A 175 5.04 -4.66 -3.50
C ILE A 175 6.32 -3.84 -3.78
N GLY A 176 7.03 -4.07 -4.88
CA GLY A 176 8.30 -3.41 -5.16
C GLY A 176 8.23 -1.92 -5.53
N PRO A 177 9.41 -1.30 -5.74
CA PRO A 177 9.53 0.15 -5.96
C PRO A 177 8.88 0.64 -7.26
N ASP A 178 8.76 -0.22 -8.26
CA ASP A 178 8.11 0.04 -9.54
C ASP A 178 6.64 0.41 -9.39
N PHE A 179 5.89 -0.38 -8.62
CA PHE A 179 4.48 -0.08 -8.39
C PHE A 179 4.28 1.08 -7.41
N TYR A 180 5.17 1.22 -6.42
CA TYR A 180 5.19 2.39 -5.54
C TYR A 180 5.29 3.70 -6.33
N ASP A 181 6.21 3.75 -7.30
CA ASP A 181 6.34 4.92 -8.18
C ASP A 181 5.18 5.01 -9.20
N ALA A 182 4.60 3.88 -9.62
CA ALA A 182 3.47 3.85 -10.56
C ALA A 182 2.21 4.46 -9.98
N ILE A 183 1.86 4.13 -8.73
CA ILE A 183 0.63 4.61 -8.09
C ILE A 183 0.70 6.12 -7.74
N ASP A 184 1.91 6.67 -7.62
CA ASP A 184 2.16 8.09 -7.27
C ASP A 184 2.04 9.05 -8.47
N GLN A 185 1.86 8.54 -9.69
CA GLN A 185 2.01 9.37 -10.88
C GLN A 185 0.93 10.44 -11.02
N TRP A 186 -0.34 10.09 -10.83
CA TRP A 186 -1.48 11.01 -10.97
C TRP A 186 -2.55 10.79 -9.89
N PRO A 187 -3.40 11.81 -9.63
CA PRO A 187 -4.39 11.72 -8.57
C PRO A 187 -5.40 10.57 -8.72
N ASP A 188 -5.81 10.31 -9.95
CA ASP A 188 -6.80 9.27 -10.23
C ASP A 188 -6.17 7.90 -10.52
N THR A 189 -4.86 7.73 -10.29
CA THR A 189 -4.16 6.47 -10.59
C THR A 189 -4.73 5.30 -9.79
N TRP A 190 -5.26 5.53 -8.59
CA TRP A 190 -6.02 4.51 -7.85
C TRP A 190 -7.11 3.87 -8.71
N TYR A 191 -7.96 4.68 -9.34
CA TYR A 191 -9.11 4.22 -10.13
C TYR A 191 -8.70 3.54 -11.43
N ALA A 192 -7.49 3.81 -11.93
CA ALA A 192 -6.94 3.09 -13.08
C ALA A 192 -6.56 1.63 -12.74
N PHE A 193 -6.23 1.35 -11.48
CA PHE A 193 -5.89 0.01 -11.00
C PHE A 193 -7.02 -0.67 -10.23
N TYR A 194 -7.97 0.10 -9.68
CA TYR A 194 -8.99 -0.40 -8.78
C TYR A 194 -9.80 -1.52 -9.42
N THR A 195 -9.77 -2.68 -8.77
CA THR A 195 -10.66 -3.80 -9.04
C THR A 195 -11.27 -4.18 -7.70
N PRO A 196 -12.62 -4.21 -7.58
CA PRO A 196 -13.27 -4.56 -6.33
C PRO A 196 -12.86 -6.00 -5.93
N PRO A 197 -12.54 -6.23 -4.65
CA PRO A 197 -12.29 -7.58 -4.15
C PRO A 197 -13.49 -8.52 -4.42
N PRO A 198 -13.27 -9.80 -4.74
CA PRO A 198 -12.00 -10.53 -4.73
C PRO A 198 -11.18 -10.42 -6.04
N GLY A 199 -11.39 -9.38 -6.86
CA GLY A 199 -10.63 -9.18 -8.09
C GLY A 199 -9.14 -8.89 -7.82
N LEU A 200 -8.25 -9.60 -8.53
CA LEU A 200 -6.80 -9.48 -8.40
C LEU A 200 -6.21 -8.55 -9.46
N VAL A 201 -5.43 -7.58 -9.01
CA VAL A 201 -4.69 -6.65 -9.87
C VAL A 201 -3.28 -7.19 -10.16
N VAL A 202 -2.89 -7.10 -11.43
CA VAL A 202 -1.56 -7.45 -11.96
C VAL A 202 -1.07 -6.30 -12.86
N TYR A 203 0.24 -6.02 -12.87
CA TYR A 203 0.86 -4.89 -13.58
C TYR A 203 2.21 -5.26 -14.19
#